data_AF-A0A3M1CQN0-F1
#
_entry.id   AF-A0A3M1CQN0-F1
#
_cell.length_a   1.000
_cell.length_b   1.000
_cell.length_c   1.000
_cell.angle_alpha   90.00
_cell.angle_beta   90.00
_cell.angle_gamma   90.00
#
_symmetry.space_group_name_H-M   'P 1'
#
loop_
_entity.id
_entity.type
_entity.pdbx_description
1 polymer ?
#
loop_
_entity_poly.entity_id
_entity_poly.type
_entity_poly.pdbx_seq_one_letter_code
_entity_poly.pdbx_strand_id
1 'polypeptide(L)'
;LIDSAKLLLTAYATTTTTVPTVIRGEDTASATAFSTGTDFSSRHRTTDSVIWNLDSTSAWTADEIVTTPNIAAVIQHIINRPDWSSGNAIVLFIENNGAGWGVLRRVYAREAGQPDRTAKLVIWYGGGPPQPRRSFRRRRLLRAAEHESSDQG
;
A
#
# COMPACT_ATOMS: atom_id res chain seq x y z
N LEU A 1 2.57 -11.75 10.28
CA LEU A 1 1.93 -11.32 9.01
C LEU A 1 0.80 -10.37 9.38
N ILE A 2 0.51 -9.37 8.54
CA ILE A 2 -0.66 -8.51 8.72
C ILE A 2 -1.89 -9.24 8.18
N ASP A 3 -2.94 -9.37 8.99
CA ASP A 3 -4.21 -9.96 8.55
C ASP A 3 -5.09 -8.91 7.85
N SER A 4 -5.20 -7.74 8.46
CA SER A 4 -5.92 -6.61 7.89
C SER A 4 -5.26 -5.30 8.24
N ALA A 5 -5.24 -4.37 7.29
CA ALA A 5 -4.91 -2.98 7.56
C ALA A 5 -5.91 -2.08 6.82
N LYS A 6 -6.38 -1.02 7.47
CA LYS A 6 -7.34 -0.08 6.87
C LYS A 6 -7.03 1.34 7.31
N LEU A 7 -7.22 2.29 6.39
CA LEU A 7 -7.26 3.70 6.73
C LEU A 7 -8.70 4.09 7.10
N LEU A 8 -8.82 4.78 8.22
CA LEU A 8 -10.03 5.47 8.65
C LEU A 8 -9.80 6.95 8.37
N LEU A 9 -10.64 7.53 7.52
CA LEU A 9 -10.58 8.93 7.11
C LEU A 9 -11.88 9.61 7.53
N THR A 10 -11.82 10.87 7.94
CA THR A 10 -13.04 11.65 8.21
C THR A 10 -13.44 12.43 6.97
N ALA A 11 -14.66 12.20 6.47
CA ALA A 11 -15.18 12.89 5.30
C ALA A 11 -15.37 14.38 5.59
N TYR A 12 -14.86 15.25 4.71
CA TYR A 12 -14.99 16.70 4.86
C TYR A 12 -16.34 17.23 4.39
N ALA A 13 -17.00 16.53 3.47
CA ALA A 13 -18.25 16.96 2.86
C ALA A 13 -19.15 15.77 2.53
N THR A 14 -20.46 16.01 2.56
CA THR A 14 -21.46 15.07 2.06
C THR A 14 -21.37 15.01 0.53
N THR A 15 -21.24 13.81 -0.04
CA THR A 15 -21.08 13.63 -1.49
C THR A 15 -21.40 12.21 -1.94
N THR A 16 -21.89 12.08 -3.17
CA THR A 16 -22.06 10.80 -3.90
C THR A 16 -21.23 10.77 -5.18
N THR A 17 -20.29 11.69 -5.37
CA THR A 17 -19.51 11.78 -6.61
C THR A 17 -18.71 10.50 -6.81
N THR A 18 -18.81 9.88 -7.99
CA THR A 18 -17.98 8.72 -8.32
C THR A 18 -16.54 9.16 -8.53
N VAL A 19 -15.61 8.63 -7.73
CA VAL A 19 -14.17 8.90 -7.83
C VAL A 19 -13.41 7.58 -7.83
N PRO A 20 -12.95 7.09 -8.99
CA PRO A 20 -12.09 5.91 -9.03
C PRO A 20 -10.73 6.27 -8.41
N THR A 21 -10.32 5.51 -7.40
CA THR A 21 -9.02 5.69 -6.75
C THR A 21 -8.27 4.36 -6.61
N VAL A 22 -6.95 4.47 -6.45
CA VAL A 22 -6.08 3.34 -6.13
C VAL A 22 -5.21 3.73 -4.95
N ILE A 23 -5.01 2.77 -4.04
CA ILE A 23 -4.15 2.91 -2.88
C ILE A 23 -2.85 2.16 -3.13
N ARG A 24 -1.74 2.86 -2.95
CA ARG A 24 -0.37 2.34 -3.09
C ARG A 24 0.47 2.80 -1.91
N GLY A 25 1.63 2.17 -1.73
CA GLY A 25 2.63 2.60 -0.77
C GLY A 25 3.83 3.22 -1.47
N GLU A 26 4.66 3.95 -0.74
CA GLU A 26 6.01 4.26 -1.21
C GLU A 26 6.90 3.03 -1.09
N ASP A 27 7.54 2.63 -2.20
CA ASP A 27 8.45 1.50 -2.22
C ASP A 27 9.85 1.89 -1.71
N THR A 28 9.92 2.19 -0.42
CA THR A 28 11.14 2.57 0.30
C THR A 28 11.16 1.92 1.68
N ALA A 29 12.35 1.74 2.25
CA ALA A 29 12.49 1.23 3.60
C ALA A 29 12.16 2.26 4.68
N SER A 30 12.28 3.56 4.40
CA SER A 30 11.89 4.61 5.35
C SER A 30 11.59 5.88 4.57
N ALA A 31 10.31 6.27 4.55
CA ALA A 31 9.87 7.45 3.84
C ALA A 31 10.36 8.73 4.52
N THR A 32 10.67 9.75 3.73
CA THR A 32 10.97 11.10 4.21
C THR A 32 9.74 11.99 4.14
N ALA A 33 9.73 13.10 4.89
CA ALA A 33 8.68 14.09 4.78
C ALA A 33 8.57 14.62 3.34
N PHE A 34 7.34 14.89 2.89
CA PHE A 34 7.12 15.52 1.59
C PHE A 34 7.60 16.97 1.59
N SER A 35 8.17 17.39 0.47
CA SER A 35 8.68 18.76 0.26
C SER A 35 7.93 19.52 -0.84
N THR A 36 7.52 18.84 -1.91
CA THR A 36 6.91 19.45 -3.10
C THR A 36 5.91 18.50 -3.78
N GLY A 37 5.10 19.03 -4.71
CA GLY A 37 4.25 18.18 -5.57
C GLY A 37 5.05 17.29 -6.53
N THR A 38 6.23 17.75 -6.97
CA THR A 38 7.14 16.94 -7.80
C THR A 38 7.70 15.76 -7.00
N ASP A 39 8.04 15.98 -5.72
CA ASP A 39 8.44 14.93 -4.79
C ASP A 39 7.34 13.86 -4.65
N PHE A 40 6.08 14.27 -4.44
CA PHE A 40 4.95 13.34 -4.47
C PHE A 40 4.92 12.48 -5.74
N SER A 41 5.14 13.10 -6.90
CA SER A 41 5.00 12.44 -8.20
C SER A 41 6.18 11.53 -8.54
N SER A 42 7.37 11.81 -8.00
CA SER A 42 8.60 11.09 -8.33
C SER A 42 8.85 9.85 -7.48
N ARG A 43 8.20 9.72 -6.31
CA ARG A 43 8.42 8.57 -5.41
C ARG A 43 8.03 7.25 -6.06
N HIS A 44 8.82 6.20 -5.90
CA HIS A 44 8.43 4.89 -6.44
C HIS A 44 7.24 4.32 -5.67
N ARG A 45 6.25 3.79 -6.38
CA ARG A 45 5.08 3.15 -5.77
C ARG A 45 5.34 1.65 -5.61
N THR A 46 4.73 1.03 -4.61
CA THR A 46 4.66 -0.43 -4.50
C THR A 46 4.00 -1.05 -5.73
N THR A 47 4.43 -2.26 -6.10
CA THR A 47 3.75 -3.04 -7.15
C THR A 47 2.40 -3.55 -6.68
N ASP A 48 2.30 -3.89 -5.38
CA ASP A 48 1.03 -4.19 -4.74
C ASP A 48 0.19 -2.91 -4.62
N SER A 49 -1.09 -3.02 -4.93
CA SER A 49 -2.04 -1.91 -4.89
C SER A 49 -3.44 -2.41 -4.57
N VAL A 50 -4.28 -1.52 -4.06
CA VAL A 50 -5.67 -1.82 -3.74
C VAL A 50 -6.57 -0.79 -4.41
N ILE A 51 -7.48 -1.26 -5.25
CA ILE A 51 -8.47 -0.39 -5.87
C ILE A 51 -9.49 0.03 -4.81
N TRP A 52 -9.75 1.33 -4.71
CA TRP A 52 -10.80 1.89 -3.88
C TRP A 52 -11.69 2.80 -4.73
N ASN A 53 -12.64 2.18 -5.42
CA ASN A 53 -13.60 2.92 -6.22
C ASN A 53 -14.66 3.51 -5.29
N LEU A 54 -14.68 4.84 -5.19
CA LEU A 54 -15.69 5.58 -4.45
C LEU A 54 -16.89 5.79 -5.37
N ASP A 55 -17.78 4.82 -5.46
CA ASP A 55 -18.95 4.92 -6.35
C ASP A 55 -20.09 5.75 -5.73
N SER A 56 -21.10 6.05 -6.55
CA SER A 56 -22.27 6.84 -6.14
C SER A 56 -23.19 6.14 -5.16
N THR A 57 -23.07 4.82 -5.01
CA THR A 57 -23.84 4.03 -4.04
C THR A 57 -23.23 4.07 -2.64
N SER A 58 -21.93 4.37 -2.57
CA SER A 58 -21.18 4.57 -1.34
C SER A 58 -21.20 6.06 -0.95
N ALA A 59 -22.37 6.59 -0.62
CA ALA A 59 -22.52 7.99 -0.21
C ALA A 59 -21.63 8.31 1.00
N TRP A 60 -21.02 9.51 0.99
CA TRP A 60 -20.36 10.07 2.16
C TRP A 60 -21.24 11.13 2.82
N THR A 61 -21.22 11.17 4.15
CA THR A 61 -21.77 12.25 4.98
C THR A 61 -20.63 13.06 5.58
N ALA A 62 -20.76 14.38 5.64
CA ALA A 62 -19.79 15.22 6.34
C ALA A 62 -19.57 14.73 7.78
N ASP A 63 -18.31 14.77 8.23
CA ASP A 63 -17.84 14.38 9.56
C ASP A 63 -17.92 12.88 9.90
N GLU A 64 -18.41 12.04 8.99
CA GLU A 64 -18.42 10.60 9.21
C GLU A 64 -17.03 9.97 8.95
N ILE A 65 -16.80 8.81 9.58
CA ILE A 65 -15.61 8.00 9.32
C ILE A 65 -15.88 7.09 8.13
N VAL A 66 -15.09 7.26 7.07
CA VAL A 66 -15.06 6.39 5.90
C VAL A 66 -13.83 5.49 5.99
N THR A 67 -14.01 4.22 5.65
CA THR A 67 -12.96 3.21 5.81
C THR A 67 -12.54 2.66 4.45
N THR A 68 -11.23 2.53 4.22
CA THR A 68 -10.72 1.92 3.00
C THR A 68 -10.98 0.41 2.98
N PRO A 69 -10.89 -0.24 1.80
CA PRO A 69 -10.69 -1.68 1.70
C PRO A 69 -9.43 -2.12 2.46
N ASN A 70 -9.25 -3.43 2.59
CA ASN A 70 -8.06 -3.98 3.24
C ASN A 70 -6.80 -3.67 2.42
N ILE A 71 -5.90 -2.88 2.98
CA ILE A 71 -4.60 -2.48 2.40
C ILE A 71 -3.42 -3.27 2.96
N ALA A 72 -3.68 -4.40 3.65
CA ALA A 72 -2.63 -5.24 4.24
C ALA A 72 -1.54 -5.61 3.23
N ALA A 73 -1.89 -5.94 1.98
CA ALA A 73 -0.92 -6.30 0.95
C ALA A 73 0.09 -5.18 0.67
N VAL A 74 -0.37 -3.92 0.61
CA VAL A 74 0.49 -2.74 0.38
C VAL A 74 1.46 -2.54 1.54
N ILE A 75 0.97 -2.62 2.78
CA ILE A 75 1.84 -2.46 3.97
C ILE A 75 2.80 -3.65 4.08
N GLN A 76 2.31 -4.87 3.84
CA GLN A 76 3.11 -6.08 3.90
C GLN A 76 4.23 -6.06 2.85
N HIS A 77 4.01 -5.48 1.67
CA HIS A 77 5.05 -5.23 0.67
C HIS A 77 6.21 -4.43 1.26
N ILE A 78 5.92 -3.27 1.86
CA ILE A 78 6.94 -2.36 2.41
C ILE A 78 7.72 -3.03 3.54
N ILE A 79 7.02 -3.65 4.50
CA ILE A 79 7.69 -4.24 5.67
C ILE A 79 8.40 -5.57 5.35
N ASN A 80 8.11 -6.18 4.19
CA ASN A 80 8.82 -7.35 3.69
C ASN A 80 10.14 -7.00 3.01
N ARG A 81 10.39 -5.72 2.74
CA ARG A 81 11.65 -5.30 2.12
C ARG A 81 12.85 -5.70 3.01
N PRO A 82 13.97 -6.15 2.41
CA PRO A 82 15.09 -6.65 3.18
C PRO A 82 15.80 -5.58 4.02
N ASP A 83 15.66 -4.30 3.61
CA ASP A 83 16.20 -3.09 4.22
C ASP A 83 15.22 -2.40 5.19
N TRP A 84 14.01 -2.94 5.39
CA TRP A 84 13.04 -2.42 6.35
C TRP A 84 13.46 -2.66 7.81
N SER A 85 13.24 -1.66 8.67
CA SER A 85 13.41 -1.76 10.13
C SER A 85 12.17 -1.28 10.87
N SER A 86 11.88 -1.86 12.03
CA SER A 86 10.77 -1.40 12.89
C SER A 86 10.97 0.05 13.30
N GLY A 87 9.90 0.85 13.24
CA GLY A 87 9.94 2.29 13.51
C GLY A 87 10.21 3.16 12.29
N ASN A 88 10.57 2.56 11.14
CA ASN A 88 10.69 3.31 9.90
C ASN A 88 9.33 3.87 9.46
N ALA A 89 9.37 5.01 8.75
CA ALA A 89 8.17 5.68 8.28
C ALA A 89 7.61 5.02 7.01
N ILE A 90 6.27 4.96 6.94
CA ILE A 90 5.51 4.50 5.77
C ILE A 90 4.76 5.68 5.17
N VAL A 91 4.76 5.76 3.84
CA VAL A 91 3.88 6.62 3.08
C VAL A 91 2.86 5.77 2.32
N LEU A 92 1.60 6.21 2.35
CA LEU A 92 0.51 5.67 1.56
C LEU A 92 0.01 6.77 0.62
N PHE A 93 -0.22 6.40 -0.64
CA PHE A 93 -0.77 7.23 -1.67
C PHE A 93 -2.21 6.80 -1.94
N ILE A 94 -3.12 7.76 -1.98
CA ILE A 94 -4.47 7.59 -2.53
C ILE A 94 -4.49 8.40 -3.81
N GLU A 95 -4.54 7.73 -4.95
CA GLU A 95 -4.27 8.33 -6.25
C GLU A 95 -5.49 8.24 -7.16
N ASN A 96 -5.59 9.21 -8.08
CA ASN A 96 -6.57 9.19 -9.13
C ASN A 96 -6.39 7.93 -10.00
N ASN A 97 -7.46 7.17 -10.22
CA ASN A 97 -7.47 5.98 -11.07
C ASN A 97 -8.44 6.12 -12.26
N GLY A 98 -8.45 7.28 -12.90
CA GLY A 98 -9.23 7.54 -14.12
C GLY A 98 -10.39 8.52 -13.96
N ALA A 99 -10.43 9.26 -12.85
CA ALA A 99 -11.36 10.37 -12.64
C ALA A 99 -10.99 11.56 -13.52
N GLY A 100 -12.01 12.26 -14.04
CA GLY A 100 -11.84 13.51 -14.77
C GLY A 100 -11.35 14.66 -13.87
N TRP A 101 -10.92 15.75 -14.51
CA TRP A 101 -10.50 16.96 -13.79
C TRP A 101 -11.61 17.49 -12.87
N GLY A 102 -11.24 17.86 -11.64
CA GLY A 102 -12.17 18.39 -10.64
C GLY A 102 -13.07 17.34 -9.96
N VAL A 103 -12.99 16.08 -10.36
CA VAL A 103 -13.74 14.98 -9.74
C VAL A 103 -12.97 14.48 -8.51
N LEU A 104 -13.46 14.83 -7.33
CA LEU A 104 -12.81 14.52 -6.06
C LEU A 104 -13.82 14.30 -4.93
N ARG A 105 -13.38 13.58 -3.90
CA ARG A 105 -13.95 13.64 -2.55
C ARG A 105 -12.90 14.20 -1.60
N ARG A 106 -13.33 14.91 -0.56
CA ARG A 106 -12.43 15.56 0.41
C ARG A 106 -12.51 14.85 1.75
N VAL A 107 -11.35 14.73 2.39
CA VAL A 107 -11.22 14.26 3.77
C VAL A 107 -10.51 15.33 4.58
N TYR A 108 -10.69 15.31 5.90
CA TYR A 108 -9.93 16.18 6.79
C TYR A 108 -8.43 15.86 6.75
N ALA A 109 -7.61 16.91 6.66
CA ALA A 109 -6.16 16.83 6.78
C ALA A 109 -5.72 17.25 8.21
N ARG A 110 -4.53 16.84 8.65
CA ARG A 110 -4.02 17.22 9.97
C ARG A 110 -3.89 18.73 10.13
N GLU A 111 -3.54 19.40 9.04
CA GLU A 111 -3.31 20.84 8.97
C GLU A 111 -4.60 21.65 9.07
N ALA A 112 -5.78 21.00 9.00
CA ALA A 112 -7.07 21.67 9.21
C ALA A 112 -7.32 22.03 10.69
N GLY A 113 -6.40 21.71 11.61
CA GLY A 113 -6.51 22.07 13.03
C GLY A 113 -7.57 21.27 13.80
N GLN A 114 -7.99 20.12 13.27
CA GLN A 114 -9.00 19.23 13.85
C GLN A 114 -8.35 17.88 14.20
N PRO A 115 -7.63 17.76 15.33
CA PRO A 115 -6.79 16.59 15.62
C PRO A 115 -7.59 15.28 15.67
N ASP A 116 -8.83 15.32 16.14
CA ASP A 116 -9.70 14.14 16.25
C ASP A 116 -10.21 13.63 14.88
N ARG A 117 -10.08 14.44 13.83
CA ARG A 117 -10.53 14.16 12.46
C ARG A 117 -9.38 13.75 11.52
N THR A 118 -8.20 13.48 12.09
CA THR A 118 -7.04 13.07 11.31
C THR A 118 -7.12 11.60 10.89
N ALA A 119 -6.45 11.27 9.78
CA ALA A 119 -6.38 9.90 9.28
C ALA A 119 -5.79 8.95 10.33
N LYS A 120 -6.42 7.79 10.52
CA LYS A 120 -5.96 6.72 11.41
C LYS A 120 -5.66 5.47 10.61
N LEU A 121 -4.51 4.86 10.85
CA LEU A 121 -4.16 3.54 10.32
C LEU A 121 -4.44 2.48 11.39
N VAL A 122 -5.33 1.54 11.09
CA VAL A 122 -5.67 0.43 11.98
C VAL A 122 -5.14 -0.86 11.38
N ILE A 123 -4.33 -1.59 12.15
CA ILE A 123 -3.70 -2.85 11.72
C ILE A 123 -4.09 -3.96 12.69
N TRP A 124 -4.50 -5.10 12.14
CA TRP A 124 -4.79 -6.34 12.84
C TRP A 124 -3.77 -7.39 12.45
N TYR A 125 -3.21 -8.07 13.45
CA TYR A 125 -2.26 -9.16 13.28
C TYR A 125 -2.91 -10.49 13.66
N GLY A 126 -2.78 -11.48 12.79
CA GLY A 126 -3.15 -12.87 13.09
C GLY A 126 -1.98 -13.65 13.65
N GLY A 127 -2.28 -14.51 14.61
CA GLY A 127 -1.33 -15.42 15.27
C GLY A 127 -0.82 -16.56 14.38
N GLY A 128 -0.09 -16.24 13.31
CA GLY A 128 0.76 -17.19 12.59
C GLY A 128 2.24 -17.02 12.98
N PRO A 129 3.03 -18.11 13.13
CA PRO A 129 4.41 -18.02 13.62
C PRO A 129 5.29 -17.12 12.73
N PRO A 130 6.39 -16.55 13.29
CA PRO A 130 7.31 -15.71 12.51
C PRO A 130 7.77 -16.46 11.28
N GLN A 131 7.37 -15.99 10.10
CA GLN A 131 7.76 -16.61 8.83
C GLN A 131 9.26 -16.35 8.64
N PRO A 132 10.11 -17.38 8.57
CA PRO A 132 11.51 -17.18 8.25
C PRO A 132 11.61 -16.61 6.83
N ARG A 133 12.44 -15.56 6.68
CA ARG A 133 12.74 -14.88 5.41
C ARG A 133 12.89 -15.90 4.28
N ARG A 134 11.93 -15.94 3.34
CA ARG A 134 12.05 -16.74 2.12
C ARG A 134 13.16 -16.16 1.26
N SER A 135 14.37 -16.70 1.42
CA SER A 135 15.45 -16.48 0.47
C SER A 135 15.06 -17.15 -0.85
N PHE A 136 14.60 -16.36 -1.82
CA PHE A 136 14.53 -16.83 -3.20
C PHE A 136 15.96 -16.92 -3.75
N ARG A 137 16.68 -18.00 -3.43
CA ARG A 137 17.80 -18.40 -4.28
C ARG A 137 17.24 -19.20 -5.45
N ARG A 138 16.94 -18.53 -6.56
CA ARG A 138 16.84 -19.20 -7.86
C ARG A 138 18.23 -19.76 -8.20
N ARG A 139 18.55 -20.97 -7.77
CA ARG A 139 19.67 -21.74 -8.34
C ARG A 139 19.10 -22.55 -9.50
N ARG A 140 19.21 -22.03 -10.72
CA ARG A 140 19.16 -22.86 -11.93
C ARG A 140 20.51 -23.56 -12.01
N LEU A 141 20.61 -24.76 -11.46
CA LEU A 141 21.74 -25.66 -11.72
C LEU A 141 21.56 -26.19 -13.14
N LEU A 142 22.33 -25.65 -14.08
CA LEU A 142 22.53 -26.21 -15.41
C LEU A 142 24.04 -26.26 -15.64
N ARG A 143 24.66 -27.39 -15.29
CA ARG A 143 25.93 -27.87 -15.87
C ARG A 143 26.27 -29.26 -15.34
N ALA A 144 26.26 -30.22 -16.25
CA ALA A 144 27.27 -31.27 -16.44
C ALA A 144 26.87 -31.97 -17.76
N ALA A 145 27.48 -31.58 -18.88
CA ALA A 145 28.75 -32.12 -19.40
C ALA A 145 28.55 -33.54 -19.97
N GLU A 146 28.67 -33.64 -21.30
CA GLU A 146 29.00 -34.86 -22.02
C GLU A 146 30.16 -35.60 -21.36
N HIS A 147 30.04 -36.93 -21.28
CA HIS A 147 31.20 -37.80 -21.43
C HIS A 147 30.76 -39.10 -22.13
N GLU A 148 31.39 -39.36 -23.26
CA GLU A 148 31.31 -40.58 -24.07
C GLU A 148 31.90 -41.82 -23.38
N SER A 149 31.41 -42.97 -23.85
CA SER A 149 32.10 -44.26 -24.11
C SER A 149 32.38 -45.28 -22.99
N SER A 150 31.83 -46.49 -23.24
CA SER A 150 32.31 -47.89 -23.08
C SER A 150 32.82 -48.36 -21.69
N ASP A 151 32.58 -49.59 -21.20
CA ASP A 151 32.66 -50.92 -21.83
C ASP A 151 32.17 -52.04 -20.86
N GLN A 152 31.95 -53.25 -21.42
CA GLN A 152 31.89 -54.61 -20.83
C GLN A 152 30.67 -55.08 -19.99
N GLY A 153 30.07 -56.18 -20.48
CA GLY A 153 29.05 -57.03 -19.87
C GLY A 153 28.45 -57.97 -20.89
#